data_AF-A0A7Y5S013-F1
#
_entry.id   AF-A0A7Y5S013-F1
#
_cell.length_a   1.000
_cell.length_b   1.000
_cell.length_c   1.000
_cell.angle_alpha   90.00
_cell.angle_beta   90.00
_cell.angle_gamma   90.00
#
_symmetry.space_group_name_H-M   'P 1'
#
loop_
_entity.id
_entity.type
_entity.pdbx_description
1 polymer ?
#
loop_
_entity_poly.entity_id
_entity_poly.type
_entity_poly.pdbx_seq_one_letter_code
_entity_poly.pdbx_strand_id
1 'polypeptide(L)'
;MIEPLYVGTNGHVAALDPRTGERIWRTKLRNGGWGQFVSLSLDDTRIYAGHYGLCHALDRFNGTPLWTNDLPRMGYTMVLMAGGGGGESAGRCAHCGDRCRIAA
;
A
#
# COMPACT_ATOMS: atom_id res chain seq x y z
N MET A 1 16.96 9.60 4.31
CA MET A 1 16.89 8.40 3.45
C MET A 1 15.83 8.65 2.40
N ILE A 2 16.02 8.13 1.18
CA ILE A 2 15.04 8.27 0.10
C ILE A 2 14.09 7.09 0.21
N GLU A 3 12.79 7.37 0.18
CA GLU A 3 11.78 6.33 0.28
C GLU A 3 11.66 5.58 -1.06
N PRO A 4 11.64 4.23 -1.06
CA PRO A 4 11.44 3.46 -2.28
C PRO A 4 10.09 3.75 -2.94
N LEU A 5 10.07 3.68 -4.28
CA LEU A 5 8.82 3.63 -5.03
C LEU A 5 8.29 2.19 -5.02
N TYR A 6 7.08 1.98 -4.52
CA TYR A 6 6.43 0.67 -4.51
C TYR A 6 5.48 0.50 -5.69
N VAL A 7 5.58 -0.64 -6.38
CA VAL A 7 4.79 -0.94 -7.58
C VAL A 7 4.15 -2.32 -7.46
N GLY A 8 2.88 -2.41 -7.85
CA GLY A 8 2.10 -3.64 -7.88
C GLY A 8 1.68 -3.95 -9.31
N THR A 9 2.03 -5.12 -9.83
CA THR A 9 1.63 -5.53 -11.19
C THR A 9 1.68 -7.03 -11.38
N ASN A 10 0.71 -7.60 -12.10
CA ASN A 10 0.70 -8.99 -12.54
C ASN A 10 1.00 -10.00 -11.41
N GLY A 11 0.37 -9.82 -10.24
CA GLY A 11 0.61 -10.65 -9.06
C GLY A 11 2.01 -10.50 -8.44
N HIS A 12 2.68 -9.37 -8.65
CA HIS A 12 3.95 -9.03 -8.03
C HIS A 12 3.87 -7.69 -7.32
N VAL A 13 4.70 -7.54 -6.29
CA VAL A 13 5.03 -6.27 -5.65
C VAL A 13 6.53 -6.07 -5.78
N ALA A 14 6.98 -4.86 -6.07
CA ALA A 14 8.39 -4.53 -6.08
C ALA A 14 8.64 -3.16 -5.44
N ALA A 15 9.86 -2.98 -4.92
CA ALA A 15 10.38 -1.68 -4.56
C ALA A 15 11.47 -1.28 -5.54
N LEU A 16 11.42 -0.02 -5.96
CA LEU A 16 12.36 0.59 -6.88
C LEU A 16 13.04 1.77 -6.21
N ASP A 17 14.30 2.03 -6.55
CA ASP A 17 14.92 3.32 -6.27
C ASP A 17 14.21 4.40 -7.12
N PRO A 18 13.62 5.43 -6.51
CA PRO A 18 12.85 6.42 -7.26
C PRO A 18 13.72 7.34 -8.14
N ARG A 19 15.05 7.38 -7.94
CA ARG A 19 15.97 8.18 -8.75
C ARG A 19 16.42 7.45 -10.01
N THR A 20 16.68 6.14 -9.90
CA THR A 20 17.26 5.35 -10.99
C THR A 20 16.26 4.41 -11.64
N GLY A 21 15.16 4.08 -10.96
CA GLY A 21 14.22 3.04 -11.36
C GLY A 21 14.74 1.62 -11.14
N GLU A 22 15.93 1.46 -10.56
CA GLU A 22 16.50 0.14 -10.29
C GLU A 22 15.71 -0.59 -9.20
N ARG A 23 15.54 -1.90 -9.40
CA ARG A 23 14.79 -2.72 -8.46
C ARG A 23 15.61 -3.06 -7.22
N ILE A 24 15.10 -2.65 -6.06
CA ILE A 24 15.64 -3.00 -4.74
C ILE A 24 15.22 -4.43 -4.36
N TRP A 25 13.92 -4.72 -4.44
CA TRP A 25 13.38 -6.06 -4.17
C TRP A 25 12.12 -6.33 -5.01
N ARG A 26 11.74 -7.61 -5.12
CA ARG A 26 10.48 -8.05 -5.73
C ARG A 26 9.97 -9.32 -5.09
N THR A 27 8.66 -9.36 -4.91
CA THR A 27 7.92 -10.49 -4.33
C THR A 27 6.81 -10.92 -5.27
N LYS A 28 6.72 -12.22 -5.50
CA LYS A 28 5.58 -12.84 -6.20
C LYS A 28 4.49 -13.15 -5.18
N LEU A 29 3.30 -12.63 -5.41
CA LEU A 29 2.12 -12.91 -4.58
C LEU A 29 1.58 -14.31 -4.89
N ARG A 30 0.94 -14.93 -3.88
CA ARG A 30 0.29 -16.24 -4.06
C ARG A 30 -0.80 -16.13 -5.11
N ASN A 31 -0.93 -17.18 -5.93
CA ASN A 31 -1.87 -17.23 -7.06
C ASN A 31 -1.68 -16.11 -8.08
N GLY A 32 -0.49 -15.45 -8.11
CA GLY A 32 -0.14 -14.45 -9.12
C GLY A 32 -0.28 -15.02 -10.53
N GLY A 33 -1.35 -14.62 -11.21
CA GLY A 33 -1.71 -15.00 -12.57
C GLY A 33 -1.69 -13.82 -13.52
N TRP A 34 -1.76 -14.11 -14.82
CA TRP A 34 -1.64 -13.12 -15.88
C TRP A 34 -2.79 -12.09 -15.86
N GLY A 35 -2.44 -10.80 -15.87
CA GLY A 35 -3.36 -9.71 -16.16
C GLY A 35 -4.21 -9.21 -14.97
N GLN A 36 -3.88 -9.58 -13.73
CA GLN A 36 -4.60 -9.11 -12.55
C GLN A 36 -3.98 -7.81 -11.99
N PHE A 37 -4.85 -6.86 -11.66
CA PHE A 37 -4.46 -5.64 -10.95
C PHE A 37 -3.98 -5.98 -9.54
N VAL A 38 -2.99 -5.23 -9.07
CA VAL A 38 -2.52 -5.27 -7.68
C VAL A 38 -2.74 -3.89 -7.09
N SER A 39 -3.68 -3.78 -6.16
CA SER A 39 -3.87 -2.56 -5.38
C SER A 39 -2.84 -2.55 -4.24
N LEU A 40 -2.26 -1.39 -3.96
CA LEU A 40 -1.29 -1.22 -2.88
C LEU A 40 -1.79 -0.19 -1.86
N SER A 41 -1.52 -0.46 -0.59
CA SER A 41 -1.60 0.51 0.51
C SER A 41 -0.34 0.39 1.35
N LEU A 42 0.16 1.50 1.89
CA LEU A 42 1.44 1.58 2.59
C LEU A 42 1.22 2.13 4.00
N ASP A 43 1.92 1.55 4.97
CA ASP A 43 2.13 2.12 6.31
C ASP A 43 3.63 2.23 6.64
N ASP A 44 3.95 2.60 7.88
CA ASP A 44 5.33 2.80 8.35
C ASP A 44 6.23 1.56 8.28
N THR A 45 5.65 0.35 8.21
CA THR A 45 6.40 -0.90 8.27
C THR A 45 5.99 -1.90 7.19
N ARG A 46 4.83 -1.73 6.56
CA ARG A 46 4.18 -2.73 5.74
C ARG A 46 3.62 -2.16 4.46
N ILE A 47 3.58 -3.03 3.45
CA ILE A 47 2.80 -2.85 2.24
C ILE A 47 1.67 -3.87 2.27
N TYR A 48 0.44 -3.39 2.14
CA TYR A 48 -0.71 -4.22 1.88
C TYR A 48 -0.92 -4.33 0.37
N ALA A 49 -1.05 -5.56 -0.12
CA ALA A 49 -1.26 -5.84 -1.53
C ALA A 49 -2.54 -6.65 -1.72
N GLY A 50 -3.48 -6.09 -2.46
CA GLY A 50 -4.74 -6.72 -2.83
C GLY A 50 -4.67 -7.27 -4.24
N HIS A 51 -4.96 -8.57 -4.41
CA HIS A 51 -4.84 -9.26 -5.69
C HIS A 51 -5.71 -10.53 -5.73
N TYR A 52 -6.54 -10.69 -6.76
CA TYR A 52 -7.31 -11.92 -7.02
C TYR A 52 -8.14 -12.40 -5.80
N GLY A 53 -8.84 -11.48 -5.14
CA GLY A 53 -9.58 -11.80 -3.91
C GLY A 53 -8.69 -12.18 -2.72
N LEU A 54 -7.38 -11.93 -2.78
CA LEU A 54 -6.45 -12.11 -1.67
C LEU A 54 -5.99 -10.74 -1.16
N CYS A 55 -5.73 -10.66 0.14
CA CYS A 55 -5.03 -9.54 0.76
C CYS A 55 -3.74 -10.05 1.39
N HIS A 56 -2.62 -9.42 1.07
CA HIS A 56 -1.30 -9.75 1.59
C HIS A 56 -0.76 -8.59 2.40
N ALA A 57 0.04 -8.87 3.42
CA ALA A 57 0.97 -7.89 3.97
C ALA A 57 2.40 -8.34 3.72
N LEU A 58 3.25 -7.38 3.36
CA LEU A 58 4.66 -7.57 3.12
C LEU A 58 5.43 -6.58 3.99
N ASP A 59 6.61 -6.98 4.47
CA ASP A 59 7.58 -6.07 5.06
C ASP A 59 8.03 -5.07 3.99
N ARG A 60 7.95 -3.76 4.29
CA ARG A 60 8.23 -2.72 3.29
C ARG A 60 9.71 -2.59 2.91
N PHE A 61 10.61 -3.08 3.76
CA PHE A 61 12.05 -2.90 3.60
C PHE A 61 12.66 -4.01 2.74
N ASN A 62 12.19 -5.24 2.89
CA ASN A 62 12.74 -6.40 2.18
C ASN A 62 11.73 -7.16 1.31
N GLY A 63 10.43 -6.80 1.37
CA GLY A 63 9.39 -7.44 0.57
C GLY A 63 8.95 -8.81 1.09
N THR A 64 9.37 -9.24 2.28
CA THR A 64 9.02 -10.56 2.82
C THR A 64 7.52 -10.62 3.11
N PRO A 65 6.79 -11.64 2.63
CA PRO A 65 5.40 -11.84 3.01
C PRO A 65 5.29 -12.08 4.52
N LEU A 66 4.46 -11.28 5.19
CA LEU A 66 4.17 -11.41 6.62
C LEU A 66 2.93 -12.26 6.85
N TRP A 67 1.87 -12.02 6.08
CA TRP A 67 0.63 -12.79 6.12
C TRP A 67 -0.16 -12.70 4.81
N THR A 68 -1.11 -13.61 4.64
CA THR A 68 -2.12 -13.55 3.59
C THR A 68 -3.50 -13.91 4.14
N ASN A 69 -4.53 -13.20 3.69
CA ASN A 69 -5.93 -13.50 3.90
C ASN A 69 -6.61 -13.79 2.55
N ASP A 70 -7.41 -14.85 2.49
CA ASP A 70 -8.05 -15.34 1.26
C ASP A 70 -9.41 -14.67 0.95
N LEU A 71 -9.84 -13.72 1.80
CA LEU A 71 -11.15 -13.04 1.73
C LEU A 71 -12.29 -14.01 1.34
N PRO A 72 -12.50 -15.07 2.13
CA PRO A 72 -13.35 -16.18 1.71
C PRO A 72 -14.77 -15.69 1.42
N ARG A 73 -15.31 -16.14 0.28
CA ARG A 73 -16.68 -15.83 -0.19
C ARG A 73 -16.92 -14.35 -0.56
N MET A 74 -15.86 -13.58 -0.81
CA MET A 74 -15.96 -12.17 -1.25
C MET A 74 -15.73 -11.98 -2.77
N GLY A 75 -15.50 -13.07 -3.50
CA GLY A 75 -15.19 -13.06 -4.93
C GLY A 75 -13.71 -12.78 -5.24
N TYR A 76 -13.36 -12.76 -6.52
CA TYR A 76 -11.96 -12.64 -7.01
C TYR A 76 -11.68 -11.30 -7.72
N THR A 77 -12.53 -10.31 -7.50
CA THR A 77 -12.40 -8.98 -8.12
C THR A 77 -11.28 -8.16 -7.47
N MET A 78 -11.11 -6.92 -7.94
CA MET A 78 -10.18 -5.96 -7.38
C MET A 78 -10.49 -5.71 -5.89
N VAL A 79 -9.45 -5.84 -5.06
CA VAL A 79 -9.53 -5.54 -3.64
C VAL A 79 -9.30 -4.05 -3.46
N LEU A 80 -10.34 -3.30 -3.10
CA LEU A 80 -10.20 -1.90 -2.73
C LEU A 80 -9.83 -1.80 -1.26
N MET A 81 -8.76 -1.07 -0.96
CA MET A 81 -8.23 -0.95 0.39
C MET A 81 -8.27 0.51 0.82
N ALA A 82 -8.85 0.75 1.99
CA ALA A 82 -8.70 2.01 2.69
C ALA A 82 -7.58 1.84 3.72
N GLY A 83 -6.54 2.67 3.63
CA GLY A 83 -5.53 2.80 4.68
C GLY A 83 -5.80 4.08 5.47
N GLY A 84 -5.72 4.01 6.80
CA GLY A 84 -5.51 5.23 7.58
C GLY A 84 -4.10 5.70 7.28
N GLY A 85 -3.95 6.88 6.65
CA GLY A 85 -2.63 7.43 6.36
C GLY A 85 -1.80 7.51 7.64
N GLY A 86 -0.80 6.63 7.77
CA GLY A 86 0.32 6.76 8.69
C GLY A 86 1.19 7.90 8.16
N GLY A 87 0.71 9.10 8.40
CA GLY A 87 1.28 10.35 7.95
C GLY A 87 0.76 11.43 8.85
N GLU A 88 0.97 11.26 10.16
CA GLU A 88 1.03 12.38 11.09
C GLU A 88 2.25 13.24 10.71
N SER A 89 2.18 13.92 9.56
CA SER A 89 2.73 15.26 9.49
C SER A 89 1.86 16.09 10.42
N ALA A 90 2.20 16.04 11.71
CA ALA A 90 1.83 17.02 12.71
C ALA A 90 2.41 18.38 12.30
N GLY A 91 1.90 18.92 11.19
CA GLY A 91 1.82 20.33 10.94
C GLY A 91 0.87 20.88 11.99
N ARG A 92 1.40 21.12 13.18
CA ARG A 92 0.85 22.13 14.07
C ARG A 92 0.70 23.39 13.22
N CYS A 93 -0.53 23.72 12.83
CA CYS A 93 -0.88 25.11 12.55
C CYS A 93 -0.74 25.86 13.88
N ALA A 94 0.49 26.26 14.19
CA ALA A 94 0.73 27.30 15.14
C ALA A 94 0.34 28.61 14.45
N HIS A 95 -0.69 29.27 14.99
CA HIS A 95 -1.20 30.60 14.59
C HIS A 95 -2.08 30.57 13.32
N CYS A 96 -3.28 31.15 13.23
CA CYS A 96 -3.99 32.20 13.97
C CYS A 96 -5.48 32.10 13.54
N GLY A 97 -6.46 32.02 14.45
CA GLY A 97 -7.34 33.17 14.71
C GLY A 97 -8.70 33.09 14.00
N ASP A 98 -9.75 32.91 14.80
CA ASP A 98 -11.15 33.33 14.58
C ASP A 98 -12.03 32.74 13.45
N ARG A 99 -13.02 31.97 13.93
CA ARG A 99 -14.44 31.96 13.52
C ARG A 99 -14.78 31.42 12.12
N CYS A 100 -14.88 30.10 12.03
CA CYS A 100 -15.87 29.49 11.14
C CYS A 100 -17.11 29.14 11.98
N ARG A 101 -18.09 30.06 12.03
CA ARG A 101 -19.42 29.79 12.59
C ARG A 101 -20.15 28.86 11.62
N ILE A 102 -20.57 27.70 12.11
CA ILE A 102 -21.53 26.83 11.44
C ILE A 102 -22.87 27.57 11.44
N ALA A 103 -23.39 27.90 10.26
CA ALA A 103 -24.78 28.31 10.10
C ALA A 103 -25.66 27.06 10.09
N ALA A 104 -26.79 27.17 10.81
CA ALA A 104 -27.79 26.13 11.04
C ALA A 104 -28.52 25.69 9.76
#